data_AF-A0A449AUB0-F1
#
_entry.id   AF-A0A449AUB0-F1
#
_cell.length_a   1.000
_cell.length_b   1.000
_cell.length_c   1.000
_cell.angle_alpha   90.00
_cell.angle_beta   90.00
_cell.angle_gamma   90.00
#
_symmetry.space_group_name_H-M   'P 1'
#
loop_
_entity.id
_entity.type
_entity.pdbx_description
1 polymer ?
#
loop_
_entity_poly.entity_id
_entity_poly.type
_entity_poly.pdbx_seq_one_letter_code
_entity_poly.pdbx_strand_id
1 'polypeptide(L)'
;MRKIFAYDLDGTLLLKDNTVHPFTKAALDEVHKKGGLNVVATGRGFKKVIPLIESGELSNIDYFVCSNGAAIYNRLENKVILLKELKKEAFEVMKKTAQKYQSILTLDTTTYNGTFLPNGKFPDWMSQEQIMDLNVLNLASLEEIQNIINDPETKITQIALRNPANLAVKITNEVREQLNPNDFEIYLTNSIYTDANPKGASKWNGLKALLDMLNESSSNLIAFGDSGNDVDMLKNASIGISLGNGTKESKEAANYVIGDHQTGTIGETLLKIINEQKI
;
A
#
# COMPACT_ATOMS: atom_id res chain seq x y z
N MET A 1 4.53 27.20 -6.95
CA MET A 1 3.84 25.90 -7.13
C MET A 1 4.08 25.07 -5.89
N ARG A 2 3.07 24.35 -5.43
CA ARG A 2 3.13 23.51 -4.23
C ARG A 2 3.88 22.22 -4.57
N LYS A 3 4.80 21.78 -3.69
CA LYS A 3 5.46 20.46 -3.82
C LYS A 3 4.59 19.39 -3.16
N ILE A 4 4.44 18.26 -3.81
CA ILE A 4 3.69 17.10 -3.31
C ILE A 4 4.68 15.97 -3.12
N PHE A 5 4.75 15.44 -1.90
CA PHE A 5 5.64 14.34 -1.56
C PHE A 5 4.81 13.08 -1.35
N ALA A 6 5.02 12.07 -2.19
CA ALA A 6 4.39 10.77 -2.09
C ALA A 6 5.37 9.75 -1.52
N TYR A 7 4.95 8.95 -0.55
CA TYR A 7 5.78 7.94 0.11
C TYR A 7 5.09 6.59 0.06
N ASP A 8 5.82 5.53 -0.29
CA ASP A 8 5.40 4.21 0.18
C ASP A 8 5.45 4.15 1.71
N LEU A 9 4.70 3.21 2.28
CA LEU A 9 4.57 3.03 3.71
C LEU A 9 5.55 1.97 4.23
N ASP A 10 5.31 0.71 3.88
CA ASP A 10 6.08 -0.45 4.33
C ASP A 10 7.43 -0.49 3.62
N GLY A 11 8.55 -0.56 4.36
CA GLY A 11 9.89 -0.53 3.74
C GLY A 11 10.35 0.86 3.28
N THR A 12 9.53 1.89 3.47
CA THR A 12 9.84 3.28 3.10
C THR A 12 9.59 4.25 4.25
N LEU A 13 8.34 4.66 4.54
CA LEU A 13 8.08 5.68 5.55
C LEU A 13 8.06 5.11 6.98
N LEU A 14 7.62 3.86 7.13
CA LEU A 14 7.59 3.17 8.42
C LEU A 14 8.91 2.44 8.68
N LEU A 15 9.38 2.54 9.92
CA LEU A 15 10.37 1.65 10.51
C LEU A 15 9.77 0.25 10.69
N LYS A 16 10.63 -0.74 10.94
CA LYS A 16 10.25 -2.14 11.20
C LYS A 16 9.23 -2.33 12.33
N ASP A 17 9.15 -1.40 13.27
CA ASP A 17 8.19 -1.42 14.38
C ASP A 17 6.87 -0.69 14.08
N ASN A 18 6.62 -0.32 12.81
CA ASN A 18 5.49 0.49 12.35
C ASN A 18 5.43 1.93 12.88
N THR A 19 6.56 2.49 13.35
CA THR A 19 6.68 3.92 13.67
C THR A 19 7.33 4.71 12.53
N VAL A 20 7.20 6.04 12.54
CA VAL A 20 7.94 6.93 11.63
C VAL A 20 9.16 7.48 12.35
N HIS A 21 10.33 7.44 11.71
CA HIS A 21 11.56 7.98 12.31
C HIS A 21 11.34 9.42 12.80
N PRO A 22 11.69 9.78 14.06
CA PRO A 22 11.35 11.08 14.64
C PRO A 22 11.84 12.29 13.82
N PHE A 23 13.03 12.18 13.22
CA PHE A 23 13.56 13.21 12.33
C PHE A 23 12.73 13.37 11.05
N THR A 24 12.29 12.25 10.46
CA THR A 24 11.40 12.27 9.28
C THR A 24 10.05 12.87 9.64
N LYS A 25 9.50 12.52 10.81
CA LYS A 25 8.24 13.09 11.31
C LYS A 25 8.29 14.62 11.43
N ALA A 26 9.37 15.15 12.01
CA ALA A 26 9.60 16.60 12.09
C ALA A 26 9.80 17.24 10.70
N ALA A 27 10.44 16.56 9.76
CA ALA A 27 10.60 17.07 8.39
C ALA A 27 9.27 17.12 7.62
N LEU A 28 8.34 16.18 7.86
CA LEU A 28 6.98 16.23 7.30
C LEU A 28 6.22 17.47 7.77
N ASP A 29 6.41 17.91 9.02
CA ASP A 29 5.85 19.17 9.52
C ASP A 29 6.43 20.39 8.77
N GLU A 30 7.73 20.38 8.49
CA GLU A 30 8.37 21.45 7.71
C GLU A 30 7.86 21.52 6.27
N VAL A 31 7.52 20.38 5.66
CA VAL A 31 6.84 20.35 4.35
C VAL A 31 5.53 21.14 4.40
N HIS A 32 4.69 20.93 5.42
CA HIS A 32 3.45 21.67 5.61
C HIS A 32 3.69 23.17 5.81
N LYS A 33 4.67 23.54 6.65
CA LYS A 33 5.02 24.96 6.88
C LYS A 33 5.47 25.68 5.61
N LYS A 34 6.02 24.95 4.64
CA LYS A 34 6.40 25.46 3.30
C LYS A 34 5.27 25.38 2.27
N GLY A 35 4.06 24.99 2.68
CA GLY A 35 2.87 24.90 1.83
C GLY A 35 2.81 23.66 0.94
N GLY A 36 3.67 22.66 1.20
CA GLY A 36 3.67 21.36 0.55
C GLY A 36 2.59 20.42 1.08
N LEU A 37 2.39 19.29 0.40
CA LEU A 37 1.50 18.21 0.84
C LEU A 37 2.27 16.91 0.99
N ASN A 38 1.90 16.13 2.00
CA ASN A 38 2.41 14.79 2.25
C ASN A 38 1.33 13.77 1.89
N VAL A 39 1.68 12.79 1.07
CA VAL A 39 0.79 11.75 0.56
C VAL A 39 1.42 10.39 0.83
N VAL A 40 0.65 9.45 1.36
CA VAL A 40 1.08 8.03 1.40
C VAL A 40 0.48 7.29 0.21
N ALA A 41 1.26 6.47 -0.47
CA ALA A 41 0.79 5.56 -1.52
C ALA A 41 1.17 4.12 -1.16
N THR A 42 0.19 3.32 -0.72
CA THR A 42 0.43 2.04 -0.06
C THR A 42 -0.44 0.90 -0.63
N GLY A 43 0.05 -0.32 -0.49
CA GLY A 43 -0.74 -1.54 -0.68
C GLY A 43 -1.78 -1.74 0.42
N ARG A 44 -1.61 -1.15 1.61
CA ARG A 44 -2.56 -1.30 2.72
C ARG A 44 -3.93 -0.72 2.37
N GLY A 45 -4.99 -1.43 2.75
CA GLY A 45 -6.37 -0.91 2.70
C GLY A 45 -6.59 0.23 3.70
N PHE A 46 -7.59 1.07 3.43
CA PHE A 46 -7.92 2.24 4.25
C PHE A 46 -8.05 1.90 5.75
N LYS A 47 -8.79 0.84 6.10
CA LYS A 47 -8.97 0.43 7.50
C LYS A 47 -7.69 -0.03 8.21
N LYS A 48 -6.68 -0.47 7.47
CA LYS A 48 -5.37 -0.84 8.01
C LYS A 48 -4.46 0.37 8.25
N VAL A 49 -4.77 1.52 7.63
CA VAL A 49 -4.03 2.77 7.80
C VAL A 49 -4.57 3.59 8.98
N ILE A 50 -5.88 3.53 9.25
CA ILE A 50 -6.53 4.28 10.34
C ILE A 50 -5.80 4.13 11.70
N PRO A 51 -5.43 2.94 12.18
CA PRO A 51 -4.73 2.83 13.47
C PRO A 51 -3.39 3.58 13.53
N LEU A 52 -2.68 3.72 12.41
CA LEU A 52 -1.42 4.48 12.33
C LEU A 52 -1.66 6.00 12.33
N ILE A 53 -2.83 6.43 11.87
CA ILE A 53 -3.25 7.84 11.97
C ILE A 53 -3.65 8.14 13.41
N GLU A 54 -4.43 7.26 14.03
CA GLU A 54 -4.93 7.40 15.41
C GLU A 54 -3.81 7.33 16.45
N SER A 55 -2.76 6.53 16.21
CA SER A 55 -1.55 6.53 17.04
C SER A 55 -0.73 7.82 16.95
N GLY A 56 -1.01 8.66 15.94
CA GLY A 56 -0.29 9.89 15.67
C GLY A 56 0.96 9.71 14.81
N GLU A 57 1.30 8.50 14.37
CA GLU A 57 2.46 8.23 13.51
C GLU A 57 2.33 8.89 12.14
N LEU A 58 1.12 8.89 11.57
CA LEU A 58 0.83 9.48 10.25
C LEU A 58 -0.02 10.76 10.34
N SER A 59 0.09 11.50 11.45
CA SER A 59 -0.67 12.73 11.69
C SER A 59 -0.36 13.87 10.72
N ASN A 60 0.82 13.83 10.08
CA ASN A 60 1.32 14.83 9.13
C ASN A 60 1.06 14.47 7.67
N ILE A 61 0.29 13.41 7.42
CA ILE A 61 -0.11 13.00 6.07
C ILE A 61 -1.50 13.57 5.74
N ASP A 62 -1.64 14.11 4.54
CA ASP A 62 -2.86 14.78 4.08
C ASP A 62 -3.79 13.81 3.30
N TYR A 63 -3.18 12.95 2.48
CA TYR A 63 -3.88 12.02 1.62
C TYR A 63 -3.24 10.64 1.64
N PHE A 64 -4.07 9.62 1.45
CA PHE A 64 -3.62 8.24 1.35
C PHE A 64 -4.18 7.61 0.08
N VAL A 65 -3.32 7.21 -0.83
CA VAL A 65 -3.64 6.32 -1.95
C VAL A 65 -3.51 4.89 -1.44
N CYS A 66 -4.66 4.28 -1.14
CA CYS A 66 -4.77 2.97 -0.47
C CYS A 66 -5.00 1.82 -1.47
N SER A 67 -4.79 0.58 -1.02
CA SER A 67 -5.03 -0.65 -1.79
C SER A 67 -4.41 -0.58 -3.20
N ASN A 68 -3.13 -0.21 -3.28
CA ASN A 68 -2.40 -0.01 -4.53
C ASN A 68 -3.15 0.92 -5.52
N GLY A 69 -3.80 1.97 -5.03
CA GLY A 69 -4.48 2.96 -5.87
C GLY A 69 -5.92 2.63 -6.24
N ALA A 70 -6.55 1.65 -5.59
CA ALA A 70 -7.99 1.42 -5.74
C ALA A 70 -8.85 2.48 -5.02
N ALA A 71 -8.32 3.14 -3.99
CA ALA A 71 -9.03 4.19 -3.25
C ALA A 71 -8.09 5.32 -2.79
N ILE A 72 -8.68 6.51 -2.60
CA ILE A 72 -8.04 7.65 -1.95
C ILE A 72 -8.77 7.94 -0.65
N TYR A 73 -8.05 8.07 0.45
CA TYR A 73 -8.57 8.69 1.66
C TYR A 73 -8.06 10.14 1.75
N ASN A 74 -8.98 11.09 1.65
CA ASN A 74 -8.76 12.49 1.94
C ASN A 74 -8.95 12.70 3.45
N ARG A 75 -7.84 12.87 4.17
CA ARG A 75 -7.89 13.04 5.63
C ARG A 75 -8.48 14.38 6.02
N LEU A 76 -8.26 15.43 5.20
CA LEU A 76 -8.76 16.78 5.46
C LEU A 76 -10.30 16.84 5.49
N GLU A 77 -10.95 16.05 4.63
CA GLU A 77 -12.41 15.93 4.56
C GLU A 77 -12.96 14.70 5.29
N ASN A 78 -12.09 13.87 5.87
CA ASN A 78 -12.42 12.55 6.39
C ASN A 78 -13.26 11.71 5.40
N LYS A 79 -12.82 11.65 4.13
CA LYS A 79 -13.60 11.07 3.03
C LYS A 79 -12.80 10.02 2.28
N VAL A 80 -13.40 8.85 2.07
CA VAL A 80 -12.87 7.81 1.17
C VAL A 80 -13.50 7.97 -0.21
N ILE A 81 -12.67 7.97 -1.23
CA ILE A 81 -13.03 8.08 -2.63
C ILE A 81 -12.59 6.78 -3.31
N LEU A 82 -13.56 6.01 -3.78
CA LEU A 82 -13.29 4.79 -4.54
C LEU A 82 -12.92 5.15 -5.97
N LEU A 83 -11.75 4.69 -6.43
CA LEU A 83 -11.31 4.85 -7.82
C LEU A 83 -11.63 3.60 -8.65
N LYS A 84 -11.44 2.42 -8.05
CA LYS A 84 -11.65 1.12 -8.68
C LYS A 84 -12.21 0.12 -7.69
N GLU A 85 -13.22 -0.63 -8.13
CA GLU A 85 -13.86 -1.69 -7.35
C GLU A 85 -13.38 -3.05 -7.86
N LEU A 86 -12.91 -3.91 -6.96
CA LEU A 86 -12.61 -5.31 -7.26
C LEU A 86 -13.92 -6.09 -7.37
N LYS A 87 -14.13 -6.78 -8.50
CA LYS A 87 -15.36 -7.54 -8.68
C LYS A 87 -15.41 -8.76 -7.73
N LYS A 88 -16.62 -9.09 -7.26
CA LYS A 88 -16.86 -10.10 -6.21
C LYS A 88 -16.44 -11.51 -6.63
N GLU A 89 -16.34 -11.81 -7.93
CA GLU A 89 -15.88 -13.08 -8.47
C GLU A 89 -14.47 -13.45 -8.01
N ALA A 90 -13.60 -12.45 -7.75
CA ALA A 90 -12.29 -12.68 -7.17
C ALA A 90 -12.38 -13.38 -5.81
N PHE A 91 -13.39 -13.07 -5.00
CA PHE A 91 -13.52 -13.67 -3.67
C PHE A 91 -13.71 -15.18 -3.73
N GLU A 92 -14.53 -15.70 -4.65
CA GLU A 92 -14.76 -17.15 -4.73
C GLU A 92 -13.50 -17.91 -5.14
N VAL A 93 -12.69 -17.35 -6.04
CA VAL A 93 -11.40 -17.92 -6.44
C VAL A 93 -10.43 -17.89 -5.25
N MET A 94 -10.30 -16.73 -4.60
CA MET A 94 -9.37 -16.53 -3.49
C MET A 94 -9.75 -17.37 -2.26
N LYS A 95 -11.03 -17.46 -1.92
CA LYS A 95 -11.58 -18.30 -0.85
C LYS A 95 -11.26 -19.78 -1.05
N LYS A 96 -11.56 -20.33 -2.23
CA LYS A 96 -11.24 -21.74 -2.55
C LYS A 96 -9.74 -22.00 -2.48
N THR A 97 -8.94 -21.05 -2.97
CA THR A 97 -7.49 -21.14 -2.97
C THR A 97 -6.93 -21.10 -1.54
N ALA A 98 -7.44 -20.19 -0.70
CA ALA A 98 -7.07 -20.10 0.71
C ALA A 98 -7.33 -21.42 1.47
N GLN A 99 -8.50 -22.04 1.24
CA GLN A 99 -8.85 -23.32 1.84
C GLN A 99 -7.94 -24.45 1.33
N LYS A 100 -7.70 -24.53 0.02
CA LYS A 100 -6.85 -25.56 -0.61
C LYS A 100 -5.42 -25.53 -0.09
N TYR A 101 -4.85 -24.34 0.07
CA TYR A 101 -3.43 -24.16 0.40
C TYR A 101 -3.15 -23.79 1.86
N GLN A 102 -4.20 -23.70 2.69
CA GLN A 102 -4.08 -23.23 4.06
C GLN A 102 -3.38 -21.86 4.10
N SER A 103 -3.78 -20.97 3.17
CA SER A 103 -3.32 -19.59 3.10
C SER A 103 -4.19 -18.69 3.98
N ILE A 104 -3.59 -17.62 4.49
CA ILE A 104 -4.35 -16.55 5.16
C ILE A 104 -5.00 -15.71 4.07
N LEU A 105 -6.29 -15.44 4.21
CA LEU A 105 -7.02 -14.56 3.30
C LEU A 105 -7.30 -13.23 3.99
N THR A 106 -7.03 -12.13 3.32
CA THR A 106 -7.42 -10.79 3.77
C THR A 106 -8.35 -10.14 2.75
N LEU A 107 -9.42 -9.52 3.24
CA LEU A 107 -10.35 -8.68 2.49
C LEU A 107 -10.14 -7.23 2.93
N ASP A 108 -10.00 -6.32 1.97
CA ASP A 108 -10.06 -4.88 2.20
C ASP A 108 -11.22 -4.27 1.40
N THR A 109 -12.03 -3.46 2.08
CA THR A 109 -13.13 -2.67 1.51
C THR A 109 -13.00 -1.22 1.96
N THR A 110 -13.86 -0.34 1.46
CA THR A 110 -13.92 1.06 1.91
C THR A 110 -14.39 1.20 3.36
N THR A 111 -15.08 0.21 3.91
CA THR A 111 -15.76 0.28 5.23
C THR A 111 -15.34 -0.83 6.19
N TYR A 112 -14.60 -1.83 5.73
CA TYR A 112 -14.24 -3.02 6.49
C TYR A 112 -12.89 -3.57 6.03
N ASN A 113 -12.15 -4.20 6.95
CA ASN A 113 -11.10 -5.14 6.62
C ASN A 113 -11.33 -6.43 7.41
N GLY A 114 -11.02 -7.58 6.83
CA GLY A 114 -11.19 -8.87 7.50
C GLY A 114 -10.04 -9.80 7.19
N THR A 115 -9.66 -10.65 8.14
CA THR A 115 -8.59 -11.63 8.00
C THR A 115 -9.08 -13.00 8.44
N PHE A 116 -9.11 -13.92 7.49
CA PHE A 116 -9.37 -15.32 7.74
C PHE A 116 -8.06 -16.08 7.97
N LEU A 117 -7.99 -16.76 9.12
CA LEU A 117 -6.93 -17.72 9.41
C LEU A 117 -7.42 -19.15 9.17
N PRO A 118 -6.70 -19.97 8.39
CA PRO A 118 -7.07 -21.37 8.20
C PRO A 118 -7.01 -22.10 9.54
N ASN A 119 -8.07 -22.88 9.84
CA ASN A 119 -8.25 -23.57 11.12
C ASN A 119 -8.24 -22.66 12.37
N GLY A 120 -8.47 -21.35 12.21
CA GLY A 120 -8.56 -20.40 13.32
C GLY A 120 -7.24 -20.08 14.03
N LYS A 121 -6.09 -20.46 13.46
CA LYS A 121 -4.76 -20.14 14.00
C LYS A 121 -3.78 -19.76 12.90
N PHE A 122 -2.67 -19.12 13.27
CA PHE A 122 -1.59 -18.90 12.32
C PHE A 122 -1.05 -20.24 11.78
N PRO A 123 -0.82 -20.36 10.47
CA PRO A 123 -0.26 -21.58 9.90
C PRO A 123 1.16 -21.85 10.38
N ASP A 124 1.51 -23.13 10.55
CA ASP A 124 2.84 -23.54 11.06
C ASP A 124 4.00 -23.18 10.11
N TRP A 125 3.71 -22.89 8.84
CA TRP A 125 4.70 -22.45 7.86
C TRP A 125 5.13 -20.98 8.03
N MET A 126 4.41 -20.21 8.85
CA MET A 126 4.66 -18.78 9.03
C MET A 126 5.82 -18.55 10.02
N SER A 127 6.79 -17.72 9.64
CA SER A 127 7.87 -17.32 10.55
C SER A 127 7.38 -16.32 11.61
N GLN A 128 8.11 -16.18 12.73
CA GLN A 128 7.77 -15.18 13.74
C GLN A 128 7.81 -13.75 13.20
N GLU A 129 8.80 -13.41 12.37
CA GLU A 129 8.90 -12.11 11.70
C GLU A 129 7.63 -11.82 10.87
N GLN A 130 7.15 -12.84 10.15
CA GLN A 130 5.93 -12.73 9.36
C GLN A 130 4.69 -12.49 10.22
N ILE A 131 4.61 -13.06 11.43
CA ILE A 131 3.49 -12.84 12.36
C ILE A 131 3.51 -11.40 12.90
N MET A 132 4.69 -10.84 13.19
CA MET A 132 4.84 -9.50 13.76
C MET A 132 4.35 -8.38 12.82
N ASP A 133 4.37 -8.60 11.50
CA ASP A 133 3.81 -7.64 10.52
C ASP A 133 2.27 -7.49 10.61
N LEU A 134 1.60 -8.32 11.42
CA LEU A 134 0.14 -8.39 11.54
C LEU A 134 -0.38 -7.78 12.85
N ASN A 135 0.34 -6.81 13.44
CA ASN A 135 0.08 -6.24 14.77
C ASN A 135 -1.37 -5.75 15.03
N VAL A 136 -2.22 -5.61 14.01
CA VAL A 136 -3.67 -5.47 14.16
C VAL A 136 -4.40 -6.29 13.09
N LEU A 137 -4.91 -7.48 13.44
CA LEU A 137 -5.81 -8.25 12.59
C LEU A 137 -7.25 -8.08 13.04
N ASN A 138 -8.13 -7.76 12.08
CA ASN A 138 -9.55 -7.97 12.29
C ASN A 138 -9.90 -9.41 11.87
N LEU A 139 -9.85 -10.35 12.82
CA LEU A 139 -10.12 -11.76 12.53
C LEU A 139 -11.59 -11.97 12.18
N ALA A 140 -11.83 -12.76 11.12
CA ALA A 140 -13.16 -13.12 10.66
C ALA A 140 -13.18 -14.52 10.03
N SER A 141 -14.30 -15.21 10.18
CA SER A 141 -14.61 -16.43 9.44
C SER A 141 -14.88 -16.12 7.96
N LEU A 142 -14.74 -17.14 7.10
CA LEU A 142 -15.10 -17.01 5.68
C LEU A 142 -16.59 -16.71 5.49
N GLU A 143 -17.45 -17.13 6.42
CA GLU A 143 -18.88 -16.84 6.40
C GLU A 143 -19.15 -15.37 6.68
N GLU A 144 -18.52 -14.79 7.71
CA GLU A 144 -18.60 -13.34 7.99
C GLU A 144 -18.10 -12.52 6.81
N ILE A 145 -16.95 -12.88 6.23
CA ILE A 145 -16.40 -12.20 5.04
C ILE A 145 -17.37 -12.31 3.85
N GLN A 146 -17.96 -13.49 3.61
CA GLN A 146 -18.97 -13.67 2.57
C GLN A 146 -20.20 -12.78 2.80
N ASN A 147 -20.69 -12.69 4.04
CA ASN A 147 -21.84 -11.87 4.38
C ASN A 147 -21.57 -10.38 4.12
N ILE A 148 -20.38 -9.89 4.50
CA ILE A 148 -19.93 -8.53 4.16
C ILE A 148 -19.89 -8.32 2.64
N ILE A 149 -19.34 -9.27 1.88
CA ILE A 149 -19.26 -9.17 0.41
C ILE A 149 -20.63 -9.22 -0.25
N ASN A 150 -21.59 -9.95 0.32
CA ASN A 150 -22.94 -10.06 -0.24
C ASN A 150 -23.77 -8.78 -0.09
N ASP A 151 -23.39 -7.89 0.82
CA ASP A 151 -23.98 -6.56 0.91
C ASP A 151 -23.75 -5.78 -0.41
N PRO A 152 -24.80 -5.26 -1.07
CA PRO A 152 -24.66 -4.47 -2.30
C PRO A 152 -23.89 -3.16 -2.10
N GLU A 153 -23.85 -2.60 -0.88
CA GLU A 153 -23.13 -1.37 -0.56
C GLU A 153 -21.64 -1.62 -0.31
N THR A 154 -21.21 -2.87 -0.13
CA THR A 154 -19.80 -3.20 0.07
C THR A 154 -18.99 -2.97 -1.20
N LYS A 155 -17.96 -2.12 -1.08
CA LYS A 155 -17.01 -1.81 -2.13
C LYS A 155 -15.65 -2.43 -1.85
N ILE A 156 -15.36 -3.54 -2.50
CA ILE A 156 -14.10 -4.26 -2.34
C ILE A 156 -12.99 -3.49 -3.05
N THR A 157 -11.88 -3.26 -2.37
CA THR A 157 -10.69 -2.61 -2.95
C THR A 157 -9.59 -3.60 -3.25
N GLN A 158 -9.44 -4.65 -2.44
CA GLN A 158 -8.41 -5.68 -2.61
C GLN A 158 -8.77 -6.97 -1.86
N ILE A 159 -8.30 -8.10 -2.38
CA ILE A 159 -8.23 -9.37 -1.64
C ILE A 159 -6.82 -9.91 -1.79
N ALA A 160 -6.20 -10.34 -0.69
CA ALA A 160 -4.85 -10.91 -0.73
C ALA A 160 -4.79 -12.26 -0.03
N LEU A 161 -3.98 -13.17 -0.59
CA LEU A 161 -3.57 -14.40 0.07
C LEU A 161 -2.15 -14.29 0.55
N ARG A 162 -1.88 -14.67 1.79
CA ARG A 162 -0.52 -14.92 2.26
C ARG A 162 -0.25 -16.41 2.26
N ASN A 163 0.77 -16.80 1.50
CA ASN A 163 1.01 -18.19 1.13
C ASN A 163 2.31 -18.73 1.72
N PRO A 164 2.46 -20.07 1.81
CA PRO A 164 3.76 -20.70 1.99
C PRO A 164 4.73 -20.26 0.89
N ALA A 165 5.94 -19.83 1.26
CA ALA A 165 6.90 -19.25 0.31
C ALA A 165 7.25 -20.19 -0.86
N ASN A 166 7.37 -21.49 -0.60
CA ASN A 166 7.64 -22.51 -1.62
C ASN A 166 6.46 -22.75 -2.59
N LEU A 167 5.25 -22.27 -2.28
CA LEU A 167 4.05 -22.44 -3.10
C LEU A 167 3.53 -21.13 -3.69
N ALA A 168 3.99 -19.97 -3.22
CA ALA A 168 3.42 -18.67 -3.57
C ALA A 168 3.39 -18.39 -5.09
N VAL A 169 4.44 -18.75 -5.82
CA VAL A 169 4.47 -18.63 -7.30
C VAL A 169 3.40 -19.50 -7.95
N LYS A 170 3.30 -20.77 -7.54
CA LYS A 170 2.30 -21.71 -8.05
C LYS A 170 0.88 -21.21 -7.77
N ILE A 171 0.62 -20.80 -6.53
CA ILE A 171 -0.69 -20.31 -6.08
C ILE A 171 -1.10 -19.07 -6.87
N THR A 172 -0.17 -18.12 -7.06
CA THR A 172 -0.42 -16.91 -7.84
C THR A 172 -0.80 -17.23 -9.28
N ASN A 173 -0.10 -18.19 -9.92
CA ASN A 173 -0.42 -18.60 -11.29
C ASN A 173 -1.78 -19.31 -11.38
N GLU A 174 -2.14 -20.16 -10.42
CA GLU A 174 -3.47 -20.79 -10.38
C GLU A 174 -4.60 -19.75 -10.22
N VAL A 175 -4.38 -18.68 -9.44
CA VAL A 175 -5.35 -17.58 -9.32
C VAL A 175 -5.47 -16.81 -10.64
N ARG A 176 -4.34 -16.52 -11.30
CA ARG A 176 -4.31 -15.84 -12.62
C ARG A 176 -5.09 -16.60 -13.69
N GLU A 177 -4.96 -17.92 -13.73
CA GLU A 177 -5.66 -18.75 -14.72
C GLU A 177 -7.17 -18.77 -14.54
N GLN A 178 -7.66 -18.51 -13.31
CA GLN A 178 -9.08 -18.54 -12.97
C GLN A 178 -9.77 -17.17 -13.07
N LEU A 179 -9.02 -16.08 -13.24
CA LEU A 179 -9.54 -14.72 -13.28
C LEU A 179 -9.26 -14.06 -14.63
N ASN A 180 -10.25 -13.37 -15.18
CA ASN A 180 -10.11 -12.69 -16.47
C ASN A 180 -9.05 -11.57 -16.38
N PRO A 181 -7.94 -11.63 -17.15
CA PRO A 181 -6.87 -10.62 -17.08
C PRO A 181 -7.30 -9.23 -17.56
N ASN A 182 -8.47 -9.11 -18.18
CA ASN A 182 -9.07 -7.82 -18.53
C ASN A 182 -9.78 -7.14 -17.36
N ASP A 183 -10.13 -7.89 -16.32
CA ASP A 183 -10.89 -7.40 -15.16
C ASP A 183 -10.04 -7.31 -13.89
N PHE A 184 -8.96 -8.09 -13.80
CA PHE A 184 -8.15 -8.25 -12.60
C PHE A 184 -6.65 -8.06 -12.87
N GLU A 185 -5.94 -7.53 -11.88
CA GLU A 185 -4.48 -7.53 -11.81
C GLU A 185 -4.05 -8.41 -10.63
N ILE A 186 -3.31 -9.48 -10.92
CA ILE A 186 -2.86 -10.45 -9.92
C ILE A 186 -1.35 -10.40 -9.79
N TYR A 187 -0.85 -9.97 -8.63
CA TYR A 187 0.57 -9.81 -8.36
C TYR A 187 1.07 -10.80 -7.29
N LEU A 188 2.31 -11.25 -7.46
CA LEU A 188 3.07 -11.87 -6.37
C LEU A 188 3.93 -10.77 -5.73
N THR A 189 3.63 -10.38 -4.50
CA THR A 189 4.35 -9.33 -3.76
C THR A 189 5.07 -9.93 -2.55
N ASN A 190 6.25 -9.38 -2.22
CA ASN A 190 7.15 -9.87 -1.15
C ASN A 190 7.36 -11.40 -1.13
N SER A 191 7.38 -12.01 -2.32
CA SER A 191 7.53 -13.46 -2.55
C SER A 191 6.48 -14.39 -1.95
N ILE A 192 5.50 -13.89 -1.18
CA ILE A 192 4.52 -14.72 -0.46
C ILE A 192 3.06 -14.27 -0.63
N TYR A 193 2.82 -13.03 -1.04
CA TYR A 193 1.47 -12.48 -1.15
C TYR A 193 0.95 -12.61 -2.58
N THR A 194 -0.22 -13.21 -2.74
CA THR A 194 -0.99 -13.16 -3.99
C THR A 194 -2.04 -12.07 -3.84
N ASP A 195 -1.85 -10.92 -4.48
CA ASP A 195 -2.77 -9.79 -4.38
C ASP A 195 -3.70 -9.76 -5.60
N ALA A 196 -5.01 -9.82 -5.36
CA ALA A 196 -6.02 -9.56 -6.37
C ALA A 196 -6.49 -8.10 -6.28
N ASN A 197 -6.23 -7.36 -7.36
CA ASN A 197 -6.54 -5.95 -7.49
C ASN A 197 -7.47 -5.73 -8.70
N PRO A 198 -8.29 -4.66 -8.69
CA PRO A 198 -9.07 -4.31 -9.87
C PRO A 198 -8.17 -3.87 -11.02
N LYS A 199 -8.59 -4.11 -12.27
CA LYS A 199 -7.80 -3.74 -13.44
C LYS A 199 -7.41 -2.26 -13.41
N GLY A 200 -6.10 -2.01 -13.60
CA GLY A 200 -5.55 -0.66 -13.66
C GLY A 200 -5.40 0.04 -12.31
N ALA A 201 -5.64 -0.63 -11.17
CA ALA A 201 -5.18 -0.11 -9.89
C ALA A 201 -3.65 -0.23 -9.80
N SER A 202 -3.00 0.92 -9.62
CA SER A 202 -1.58 1.01 -9.27
C SER A 202 -1.36 2.26 -8.41
N LYS A 203 -0.28 2.30 -7.62
CA LYS A 203 0.08 3.48 -6.83
C LYS A 203 0.17 4.73 -7.71
N TRP A 204 0.76 4.60 -8.90
CA TRP A 204 0.82 5.68 -9.88
C TRP A 204 -0.56 6.14 -10.36
N ASN A 205 -1.46 5.23 -10.75
CA ASN A 205 -2.79 5.63 -11.21
C ASN A 205 -3.62 6.28 -10.10
N GLY A 206 -3.47 5.83 -8.86
CA GLY A 206 -4.08 6.47 -7.70
C GLY A 206 -3.50 7.86 -7.42
N LEU A 207 -2.17 8.03 -7.49
CA LEU A 207 -1.53 9.33 -7.36
C LEU A 207 -1.92 10.28 -8.49
N LYS A 208 -2.02 9.78 -9.73
CA LYS A 208 -2.48 10.56 -10.88
C LYS A 208 -3.90 11.08 -10.64
N ALA A 209 -4.82 10.22 -10.20
CA ALA A 209 -6.17 10.64 -9.85
C ALA A 209 -6.19 11.70 -8.72
N LEU A 210 -5.32 11.55 -7.71
CA LEU A 210 -5.18 12.55 -6.65
C LEU A 210 -4.65 13.88 -7.20
N LEU A 211 -3.63 13.86 -8.05
CA LEU A 211 -3.08 15.06 -8.69
C LEU A 211 -4.16 15.78 -9.52
N ASP A 212 -4.93 15.04 -10.31
CA ASP A 212 -6.05 15.58 -11.09
C ASP A 212 -7.10 16.25 -10.17
N MET A 213 -7.45 15.61 -9.04
CA MET A 213 -8.36 16.19 -8.04
C MET A 213 -7.83 17.48 -7.41
N LEU A 214 -6.51 17.58 -7.24
CA LEU A 214 -5.84 18.76 -6.68
C LEU A 214 -5.57 19.85 -7.72
N ASN A 215 -5.87 19.61 -9.00
CA ASN A 215 -5.43 20.43 -10.14
C ASN A 215 -3.90 20.62 -10.17
N GLU A 216 -3.16 19.56 -9.84
CA GLU A 216 -1.71 19.53 -9.77
C GLU A 216 -1.13 18.59 -10.84
N SER A 217 0.16 18.74 -11.12
CA SER A 217 0.87 17.97 -12.14
C SER A 217 1.96 17.11 -11.51
N SER A 218 2.35 16.02 -12.17
CA SER A 218 3.48 15.20 -11.74
C SER A 218 4.81 15.95 -11.77
N SER A 219 4.88 17.08 -12.48
CA SER A 219 6.01 18.03 -12.38
C SER A 219 6.24 18.56 -10.95
N ASN A 220 5.19 18.56 -10.12
CA ASN A 220 5.24 18.96 -8.71
C ASN A 220 5.38 17.77 -7.74
N LEU A 221 5.41 16.53 -8.25
CA LEU A 221 5.43 15.30 -7.45
C LEU A 221 6.86 14.82 -7.21
N ILE A 222 7.20 14.59 -5.95
CA ILE A 222 8.39 13.88 -5.50
C ILE A 222 7.92 12.55 -4.90
N ALA A 223 8.43 11.41 -5.37
CA ALA A 223 8.01 10.09 -4.92
C ALA A 223 9.15 9.32 -4.24
N PHE A 224 8.86 8.66 -3.12
CA PHE A 224 9.75 7.78 -2.38
C PHE A 224 9.17 6.37 -2.35
N GLY A 225 9.96 5.35 -2.65
CA GLY A 225 9.53 3.95 -2.60
C GLY A 225 10.69 2.98 -2.64
N ASP A 226 10.43 1.72 -2.34
CA ASP A 226 11.47 0.71 -2.20
C ASP A 226 11.22 -0.55 -3.03
N SER A 227 10.00 -0.77 -3.53
CA SER A 227 9.64 -2.06 -4.13
C SER A 227 9.01 -1.95 -5.53
N GLY A 228 8.68 -3.11 -6.11
CA GLY A 228 8.23 -3.20 -7.51
C GLY A 228 6.93 -2.45 -7.81
N ASN A 229 6.01 -2.33 -6.85
CA ASN A 229 4.76 -1.57 -7.02
C ASN A 229 4.97 -0.04 -6.93
N ASP A 230 6.18 0.43 -6.62
CA ASP A 230 6.57 1.84 -6.60
C ASP A 230 7.17 2.30 -7.92
N VAL A 231 7.67 1.38 -8.75
CA VAL A 231 8.43 1.67 -9.98
C VAL A 231 7.73 2.70 -10.87
N ASP A 232 6.42 2.55 -11.07
CA ASP A 232 5.66 3.48 -11.93
C ASP A 232 5.54 4.87 -11.31
N MET A 233 5.35 5.00 -9.98
CA MET A 233 5.28 6.33 -9.37
C MET A 233 6.66 7.00 -9.35
N LEU A 234 7.73 6.23 -9.15
CA LEU A 234 9.10 6.74 -9.17
C LEU A 234 9.48 7.28 -10.56
N LYS A 235 9.11 6.57 -11.63
CA LYS A 235 9.39 6.99 -13.02
C LYS A 235 8.63 8.24 -13.47
N ASN A 236 7.39 8.40 -12.99
CA ASN A 236 6.50 9.45 -13.48
C ASN A 236 6.48 10.71 -12.60
N ALA A 237 7.05 10.65 -11.39
CA ALA A 237 7.33 11.82 -10.56
C ALA A 237 8.40 12.71 -11.19
N SER A 238 8.42 14.01 -10.85
CA SER A 238 9.52 14.89 -11.27
C SER A 238 10.83 14.52 -10.61
N ILE A 239 10.75 13.98 -9.38
CA ILE A 239 11.87 13.36 -8.67
C ILE A 239 11.37 12.04 -8.07
N GLY A 240 11.81 10.91 -8.62
CA GLY A 240 11.68 9.59 -8.01
C GLY A 240 12.91 9.26 -7.15
N ILE A 241 12.69 8.73 -5.96
CA ILE A 241 13.72 8.42 -4.97
C ILE A 241 13.52 6.99 -4.46
N SER A 242 14.53 6.15 -4.61
CA SER A 242 14.53 4.80 -4.07
C SER A 242 15.32 4.73 -2.76
N LEU A 243 14.85 3.92 -1.80
CA LEU A 243 15.51 3.74 -0.51
C LEU A 243 16.68 2.76 -0.63
N GLY A 244 17.63 2.85 0.31
CA GLY A 244 18.81 2.00 0.36
C GLY A 244 18.47 0.50 0.46
N ASN A 245 17.39 0.16 1.14
CA ASN A 245 16.82 -1.19 1.24
C ASN A 245 15.99 -1.59 0.01
N GLY A 246 15.77 -0.70 -0.96
CA GLY A 246 14.93 -0.96 -2.11
C GLY A 246 15.45 -2.04 -3.04
N THR A 247 14.54 -2.66 -3.78
CA THR A 247 14.84 -3.66 -4.80
C THR A 247 15.66 -3.06 -5.94
N LYS A 248 16.24 -3.93 -6.77
CA LYS A 248 17.01 -3.50 -7.94
C LYS A 248 16.14 -2.66 -8.89
N GLU A 249 14.90 -3.09 -9.11
CA GLU A 249 13.97 -2.45 -10.03
C GLU A 249 13.55 -1.05 -9.54
N SER A 250 13.33 -0.86 -8.23
CA SER A 250 12.98 0.45 -7.69
C SER A 250 14.16 1.43 -7.78
N LYS A 251 15.38 0.96 -7.51
CA LYS A 251 16.61 1.74 -7.65
C LYS A 251 16.89 2.16 -9.09
N GLU A 252 16.68 1.27 -10.05
CA GLU A 252 16.83 1.56 -11.48
C GLU A 252 15.75 2.52 -12.01
N ALA A 253 14.57 2.54 -11.38
CA ALA A 253 13.47 3.41 -11.73
C ALA A 253 13.61 4.85 -11.20
N ALA A 254 14.39 5.06 -10.15
CA ALA A 254 14.52 6.32 -9.43
C ALA A 254 15.61 7.24 -10.01
N ASN A 255 15.47 8.55 -9.80
CA ASN A 255 16.52 9.53 -10.09
C ASN A 255 17.64 9.51 -9.05
N TYR A 256 17.30 9.20 -7.80
CA TYR A 256 18.21 9.15 -6.66
C TYR A 256 18.00 7.88 -5.86
N VAL A 257 19.09 7.37 -5.28
CA VAL A 257 19.05 6.34 -4.24
C VAL A 257 19.59 6.96 -2.95
N ILE A 258 18.81 6.90 -1.87
CA ILE A 258 19.18 7.45 -0.57
C ILE A 258 19.47 6.34 0.45
N GLY A 259 19.63 6.69 1.73
CA GLY A 259 19.92 5.73 2.80
C GLY A 259 18.80 4.73 3.08
N ASP A 260 19.03 3.86 4.06
CA ASP A 260 18.03 2.88 4.52
C ASP A 260 16.86 3.57 5.24
N HIS A 261 15.64 3.07 5.02
CA HIS A 261 14.42 3.56 5.67
C HIS A 261 14.48 3.55 7.22
N GLN A 262 15.35 2.72 7.81
CA GLN A 262 15.57 2.66 9.27
C GLN A 262 16.27 3.91 9.84
N THR A 263 16.58 4.89 9.01
CA THR A 263 17.32 6.11 9.37
C THR A 263 16.52 7.39 9.08
N GLY A 264 17.03 8.55 9.49
CA GLY A 264 16.43 9.86 9.18
C GLY A 264 16.55 10.31 7.72
N THR A 265 17.03 9.45 6.80
CA THR A 265 17.40 9.82 5.43
C THR A 265 16.25 10.44 4.62
N ILE A 266 15.00 10.03 4.85
CA ILE A 266 13.84 10.64 4.19
C ILE A 266 13.70 12.08 4.65
N GLY A 267 13.71 12.31 5.97
CA GLY A 267 13.65 13.66 6.53
C GLY A 267 14.77 14.57 6.03
N GLU A 268 16.01 14.08 5.96
CA GLU A 268 17.15 14.84 5.42
C GLU A 268 16.93 15.25 3.96
N THR A 269 16.40 14.32 3.17
CA THR A 269 16.09 14.55 1.75
C THR A 269 14.96 15.56 1.59
N LEU A 270 13.91 15.48 2.40
CA LEU A 270 12.82 16.45 2.41
C LEU A 270 13.35 17.86 2.70
N LEU A 271 14.15 18.01 3.76
CA LEU A 271 14.73 19.30 4.13
C LEU A 271 15.64 19.87 3.04
N LYS A 272 16.43 19.04 2.36
CA LYS A 272 17.21 19.48 1.19
C LYS A 272 16.30 20.01 0.08
N ILE A 273 15.28 19.24 -0.30
CA ILE A 273 14.38 19.60 -1.42
C ILE A 273 13.57 20.87 -1.13
N ILE A 274 13.01 21.03 0.07
CA ILE A 274 12.21 22.22 0.42
C ILE A 274 13.07 23.49 0.56
N ASN A 275 14.37 23.34 0.84
CA ASN A 275 15.34 24.43 0.89
C ASN A 275 16.13 24.61 -0.43
N GLU A 276 15.70 23.95 -1.51
CA GLU A 276 16.31 24.07 -2.86
C GLU A 276 17.80 23.67 -2.90
N GLN A 277 18.19 22.75 -2.02
CA GLN A 277 19.53 22.16 -1.98
C GLN A 277 19.61 20.93 -2.87
N LYS A 278 20.83 20.59 -3.34
CA LYS A 278 21.06 19.36 -4.09
C LYS A 278 20.87 18.14 -3.20
N ILE A 279 20.21 17.11 -3.74
CA ILE A 279 20.01 15.81 -3.11
C ILE A 279 21.34 15.07 -3.06
#